data_AF-V4U1Y6-F1
#
_entry.id   AF-V4U1Y6-F1
#
_cell.length_a   1.000
_cell.length_b   1.000
_cell.length_c   1.000
_cell.angle_alpha   90.00
_cell.angle_beta   90.00
_cell.angle_gamma   90.00
#
_symmetry.space_group_name_H-M   'P 1'
#
loop_
_entity.id
_entity.type
_entity.pdbx_description
1 polymer ?
#
loop_
_entity_poly.entity_id
_entity_poly.type
_entity_poly.pdbx_seq_one_letter_code
_entity_poly.pdbx_strand_id
1 'polypeptide(L)'
;MADVVSDYDCAVIDEIQMLGCKTRGFSFTRALLGICANELHLCGDPAAVPLIQQILQVTGDDVKVQSYERLSPLVPLNVPLGSFSNIQTGDCIVTFSRHEIYRLKKAIESRGKHLCSIVYGSLPPETRTRQATRFNDASSEFDVLVASDAIGMGLNLNISRIIFSTMKKFDGVELRDLTVPEVKQIAGRAGRYGSKFPVGEVTCLDSEDLPLLHKSLLEPSPMLESAGLFPNFDLIYMYSRLHPDSSLYGILEHFLENAKLSENYFFANCEEVLKVATVIDQLPLRLHEKYLFCISPVDMNDDISSQGLTQFATNYSKKGIVQLREIFTPGTLQVPKTQAALRELESIHKVGLFDFLF
;
A
#
# COMPACT_ATOMS: atom_id res chain seq x y z
N MET A 1 -0.17 2.94 -14.50
CA MET A 1 -0.76 1.57 -14.60
C MET A 1 0.08 0.77 -15.57
N ALA A 2 0.02 -0.57 -15.52
CA ALA A 2 0.72 -1.42 -16.50
C ALA A 2 0.23 -1.11 -17.92
N ASP A 3 1.14 -1.15 -18.89
CA ASP A 3 0.78 -1.09 -20.30
C ASP A 3 0.16 -2.42 -20.72
N VAL A 4 -0.96 -2.34 -21.45
CA VAL A 4 -1.80 -3.46 -21.90
C VAL A 4 -2.01 -3.40 -23.42
N VAL A 5 -1.25 -2.55 -24.11
CA VAL A 5 -1.34 -2.34 -25.56
C VAL A 5 -0.09 -2.84 -26.25
N SER A 6 1.06 -2.75 -25.59
CA SER A 6 2.32 -3.27 -26.12
C SER A 6 2.41 -4.79 -25.96
N ASP A 7 3.03 -5.44 -26.95
CA ASP A 7 3.37 -6.86 -26.90
C ASP A 7 4.64 -7.10 -26.09
N TYR A 8 4.62 -8.13 -25.24
CA TYR A 8 5.75 -8.56 -24.43
C TYR A 8 6.03 -10.06 -24.62
N ASP A 9 7.30 -10.45 -24.58
CA ASP A 9 7.64 -11.88 -24.53
C ASP A 9 7.28 -12.47 -23.15
N CYS A 10 7.53 -11.71 -22.09
CA CYS A 10 7.34 -12.14 -20.71
C CYS A 10 6.93 -10.94 -19.85
N ALA A 11 6.01 -11.17 -18.91
CA ALA A 11 5.62 -10.20 -17.90
C ALA A 11 5.50 -10.84 -16.52
N VAL A 12 5.68 -10.04 -15.46
CA VAL A 12 5.61 -10.49 -14.07
C VAL A 12 4.65 -9.59 -13.29
N ILE A 13 3.69 -10.21 -12.60
CA ILE A 13 2.83 -9.53 -11.63
C ILE A 13 3.21 -10.05 -10.24
N ASP A 14 3.81 -9.18 -9.44
CA ASP A 14 4.18 -9.48 -8.06
C ASP A 14 3.00 -9.18 -7.10
N GLU A 15 2.95 -9.89 -5.98
CA GLU A 15 1.89 -9.80 -4.96
C GLU A 15 0.47 -9.96 -5.53
N ILE A 16 0.24 -10.93 -6.42
CA ILE A 16 -1.01 -11.11 -7.18
C ILE A 16 -2.27 -11.18 -6.30
N GLN A 17 -2.16 -11.64 -5.05
CA GLN A 17 -3.28 -11.65 -4.09
C GLN A 17 -3.88 -10.26 -3.83
N MET A 18 -3.17 -9.19 -4.20
CA MET A 18 -3.67 -7.82 -4.18
C MET A 18 -4.89 -7.59 -5.09
N LEU A 19 -5.21 -8.51 -6.01
CA LEU A 19 -6.48 -8.48 -6.77
C LEU A 19 -7.72 -8.49 -5.87
N GLY A 20 -7.64 -9.09 -4.67
CA GLY A 20 -8.71 -9.07 -3.68
C GLY A 20 -8.79 -7.76 -2.86
N CYS A 21 -7.88 -6.80 -3.10
CA CYS A 21 -7.85 -5.55 -2.37
C CYS A 21 -9.04 -4.66 -2.76
N LYS A 22 -9.83 -4.25 -1.76
CA LYS A 22 -11.02 -3.42 -1.99
C LYS A 22 -10.75 -2.10 -2.70
N THR A 23 -9.58 -1.49 -2.52
CA THR A 23 -9.27 -0.17 -3.10
C THR A 23 -8.38 -0.24 -4.34
N ARG A 24 -7.48 -1.24 -4.41
CA ARG A 24 -6.43 -1.32 -5.45
C ARG A 24 -6.56 -2.53 -6.36
N GLY A 25 -7.46 -3.47 -6.06
CA GLY A 25 -7.56 -4.75 -6.77
C GLY A 25 -7.79 -4.60 -8.27
N PHE A 26 -8.53 -3.56 -8.69
CA PHE A 26 -8.78 -3.28 -10.10
C PHE A 26 -7.52 -3.14 -10.95
N SER A 27 -6.42 -2.63 -10.39
CA SER A 27 -5.16 -2.48 -11.11
C SER A 27 -4.51 -3.85 -11.40
N PHE A 28 -4.63 -4.80 -10.48
CA PHE A 28 -4.12 -6.16 -10.62
C PHE A 28 -4.99 -6.97 -11.58
N THR A 29 -6.32 -6.85 -11.48
CA THR A 29 -7.24 -7.50 -12.41
C THR A 29 -7.04 -7.00 -13.84
N ARG A 30 -6.83 -5.69 -14.02
CA ARG A 30 -6.50 -5.11 -15.34
C ARG A 30 -5.16 -5.63 -15.87
N ALA A 31 -4.16 -5.80 -15.02
CA ALA A 31 -2.87 -6.35 -15.43
C ALA A 31 -3.00 -7.84 -15.81
N LEU A 32 -3.71 -8.62 -15.00
CA LEU A 32 -3.93 -10.05 -15.22
C LEU A 32 -4.64 -10.33 -16.56
N LEU A 33 -5.69 -9.56 -16.86
CA LEU A 33 -6.51 -9.77 -18.06
C LEU A 33 -6.04 -9.00 -19.29
N GLY A 34 -5.20 -7.98 -19.10
CA GLY A 34 -4.88 -7.00 -20.14
C GLY A 34 -3.45 -7.07 -20.65
N ILE A 35 -2.49 -7.58 -19.88
CA ILE A 35 -1.10 -7.61 -20.36
C ILE A 35 -0.98 -8.59 -21.53
N CYS A 36 -0.58 -8.08 -22.69
CA CYS A 36 -0.28 -8.88 -23.87
C CYS A 36 1.11 -9.50 -23.74
N ALA A 37 1.20 -10.66 -23.08
CA ALA A 37 2.45 -11.41 -22.92
C ALA A 37 2.30 -12.87 -23.35
N ASN A 38 3.35 -13.43 -23.98
CA ASN A 38 3.39 -14.87 -24.29
C ASN A 38 3.46 -15.71 -23.02
N GLU A 39 4.21 -15.25 -22.01
CA GLU A 39 4.28 -15.87 -20.67
C GLU A 39 4.05 -14.82 -19.58
N LEU A 40 3.01 -15.00 -18.76
CA LEU A 40 2.68 -14.14 -17.64
C LEU A 40 2.94 -14.86 -16.31
N HIS A 41 3.98 -14.44 -15.59
CA HIS A 41 4.31 -14.99 -14.28
C HIS A 41 3.58 -14.25 -13.17
N LEU A 42 2.91 -15.00 -12.30
CA LEU A 42 2.20 -14.48 -11.15
C LEU A 42 2.93 -14.93 -9.88
N CYS A 43 3.36 -13.99 -9.06
CA CYS A 43 3.99 -14.25 -7.77
C CYS A 43 3.06 -13.78 -6.65
N GLY A 44 2.80 -14.64 -5.64
CA GLY A 44 1.97 -14.24 -4.50
C GLY A 44 1.50 -15.41 -3.62
N ASP A 45 0.51 -15.13 -2.79
CA ASP A 45 -0.04 -16.10 -1.83
C ASP A 45 -0.83 -17.21 -2.55
N PRO A 46 -0.65 -18.50 -2.19
CA PRO A 46 -1.42 -19.61 -2.76
C PRO A 46 -2.95 -19.45 -2.62
N ALA A 47 -3.43 -18.65 -1.67
CA ALA A 47 -4.84 -18.32 -1.52
C ALA A 47 -5.48 -17.66 -2.76
N ALA A 48 -4.68 -17.06 -3.64
CA ALA A 48 -5.16 -16.44 -4.88
C ALA A 48 -5.37 -17.46 -6.03
N VAL A 49 -4.75 -18.65 -5.95
CA VAL A 49 -4.71 -19.62 -7.05
C VAL A 49 -6.11 -20.06 -7.51
N PRO A 50 -7.06 -20.43 -6.63
CA PRO A 50 -8.38 -20.90 -7.09
C PRO A 50 -9.14 -19.85 -7.89
N LEU A 51 -9.13 -18.60 -7.44
CA LEU A 51 -9.79 -17.48 -8.12
C LEU A 51 -9.12 -17.17 -9.47
N ILE A 52 -7.79 -17.18 -9.53
CA ILE A 52 -7.05 -16.97 -10.79
C ILE A 52 -7.41 -18.05 -11.80
N GLN A 53 -7.46 -19.33 -11.38
CA GLN A 53 -7.85 -20.43 -12.27
C GLN A 53 -9.27 -20.27 -12.81
N GLN A 54 -10.22 -19.84 -11.97
CA GLN A 54 -11.60 -19.58 -12.40
C GLN A 54 -11.70 -18.41 -13.39
N ILE A 55 -10.93 -17.35 -13.18
CA ILE A 55 -10.89 -16.18 -14.07
C ILE A 55 -10.30 -16.56 -15.43
N LEU A 56 -9.14 -17.24 -15.45
CA LEU A 56 -8.42 -17.59 -16.67
C LEU A 56 -9.06 -18.76 -17.44
N GLN A 57 -9.91 -19.56 -16.80
CA GLN A 57 -10.69 -20.58 -17.50
C GLN A 57 -11.58 -19.97 -18.61
N VAL A 58 -12.05 -18.74 -18.43
CA VAL A 58 -12.90 -18.04 -19.41
C VAL A 58 -12.09 -17.53 -20.60
N THR A 59 -10.83 -17.14 -20.39
CA THR A 59 -9.93 -16.67 -21.46
C THR A 59 -9.31 -17.82 -22.25
N GLY A 60 -9.27 -19.03 -21.65
CA GLY A 60 -8.70 -20.22 -22.28
C GLY A 60 -7.18 -20.33 -22.14
N ASP A 61 -6.60 -19.57 -21.21
CA ASP A 61 -5.16 -19.59 -20.93
C ASP A 61 -4.75 -20.85 -20.17
N ASP A 62 -3.52 -21.33 -20.40
CA ASP A 62 -2.93 -22.45 -19.65
C ASP A 62 -2.31 -21.96 -18.34
N VAL A 63 -2.66 -22.61 -17.21
CA VAL A 63 -2.24 -22.18 -15.87
C VAL A 63 -1.37 -23.25 -15.22
N LYS A 64 -0.07 -22.95 -15.08
CA LYS A 64 0.89 -23.80 -14.38
C LYS A 64 1.19 -23.26 -12.98
N VAL A 65 0.75 -23.97 -11.95
CA VAL A 65 1.03 -23.61 -10.54
C VAL A 65 2.35 -24.22 -10.09
N GLN A 66 3.24 -23.38 -9.55
CA GLN A 66 4.51 -23.80 -8.94
C GLN A 66 4.55 -23.32 -7.48
N SER A 67 4.68 -24.26 -6.54
CA SER A 67 4.73 -23.96 -5.11
C SER A 67 6.17 -23.85 -4.63
N TYR A 68 6.43 -22.85 -3.79
CA TYR A 68 7.74 -22.57 -3.21
C TYR A 68 7.65 -22.56 -1.69
N GLU A 69 8.59 -23.23 -1.05
CA GLU A 69 8.74 -23.21 0.41
C GLU A 69 9.71 -22.10 0.83
N ARG A 70 9.61 -21.70 2.11
CA ARG A 70 10.48 -20.67 2.66
C ARG A 70 11.94 -21.13 2.65
N LEU A 71 12.83 -20.31 2.12
CA LEU A 71 14.27 -20.60 2.00
C LEU A 71 15.01 -20.66 3.34
N SER A 72 14.49 -19.97 4.36
CA SER A 72 15.04 -19.91 5.72
C SER A 72 13.94 -20.25 6.74
N PRO A 73 14.26 -20.79 7.92
CA PRO A 73 13.28 -21.09 8.96
C PRO A 73 12.78 -19.83 9.68
N LEU A 74 11.48 -19.80 10.02
CA LEU A 74 10.84 -18.78 10.86
C LEU A 74 10.39 -19.46 12.15
N VAL A 75 10.83 -18.95 13.30
CA VAL A 75 10.53 -19.54 14.61
C VAL A 75 9.67 -18.57 15.44
N PRO A 76 8.40 -18.91 15.71
CA PRO A 76 7.61 -18.17 16.68
C PRO A 76 8.12 -18.44 18.09
N LEU A 77 8.45 -17.38 18.83
CA LEU A 77 8.90 -17.50 20.22
C LEU A 77 7.70 -17.72 21.16
N ASN A 78 7.92 -18.49 22.22
CA ASN A 78 6.91 -18.75 23.26
C ASN A 78 6.88 -17.68 24.36
N VAL A 79 7.88 -16.80 24.39
CA VAL A 79 8.01 -15.75 25.39
C VAL A 79 7.89 -14.38 24.70
N PRO A 80 7.16 -13.43 25.32
CA PRO A 80 7.08 -12.08 24.78
C PRO A 80 8.40 -11.35 25.00
N LEU A 81 8.60 -10.22 24.33
CA LEU A 81 9.73 -9.34 24.64
C LEU A 81 9.63 -8.85 26.11
N GLY A 82 8.43 -8.47 26.54
CA GLY A 82 8.12 -7.93 27.85
C GLY A 82 8.76 -6.54 28.05
N SER A 83 10.05 -6.50 28.40
CA SER A 83 10.78 -5.25 28.62
C SER A 83 11.64 -4.91 27.41
N PHE A 84 11.68 -3.63 27.04
CA PHE A 84 12.61 -3.11 26.04
C PHE A 84 14.10 -3.27 26.43
N SER A 85 14.43 -3.64 27.66
CA SER A 85 15.79 -4.05 28.04
C SER A 85 16.26 -5.32 27.31
N ASN A 86 15.32 -6.13 26.82
CA ASN A 86 15.57 -7.38 26.10
C ASN A 86 15.74 -7.17 24.58
N ILE A 87 15.75 -5.90 24.13
CA ILE A 87 16.02 -5.56 22.73
C ILE A 87 17.44 -5.96 22.36
N GLN A 88 17.57 -6.46 21.15
CA GLN A 88 18.79 -6.92 20.52
C GLN A 88 18.97 -6.26 19.15
N THR A 89 20.22 -6.22 18.68
CA THR A 89 20.56 -5.78 17.33
C THR A 89 19.82 -6.63 16.28
N GLY A 90 19.17 -5.98 15.33
CA GLY A 90 18.35 -6.63 14.30
C GLY A 90 16.89 -6.82 14.69
N ASP A 91 16.46 -6.34 15.87
CA ASP A 91 15.05 -6.30 16.24
C ASP A 91 14.28 -5.27 15.41
N CYS A 92 13.08 -5.66 14.98
CA CYS A 92 12.12 -4.78 14.34
C CYS A 92 10.80 -4.78 15.11
N ILE A 93 10.47 -3.65 15.75
CA ILE A 93 9.20 -3.46 16.44
C ILE A 93 8.17 -2.91 15.45
N VAL A 94 7.08 -3.65 15.26
CA VAL A 94 6.01 -3.30 14.32
C VAL A 94 4.80 -2.76 15.08
N THR A 95 4.33 -1.58 14.68
CA THR A 95 3.16 -0.91 15.25
C THR A 95 2.33 -0.24 14.15
N PHE A 96 1.03 -0.09 14.37
CA PHE A 96 0.10 0.41 13.35
C PHE A 96 -0.28 1.88 13.52
N SER A 97 0.40 2.60 14.42
CA SER A 97 0.18 4.03 14.66
C SER A 97 1.48 4.82 14.54
N ARG A 98 1.44 5.90 13.75
CA ARG A 98 2.55 6.84 13.65
C ARG A 98 2.95 7.41 15.02
N HIS A 99 1.97 7.69 15.89
CA HIS A 99 2.25 8.20 17.23
C HIS A 99 3.06 7.18 18.04
N GLU A 100 2.64 5.92 17.99
CA GLU A 100 3.33 4.82 18.68
C GLU A 100 4.73 4.57 18.13
N ILE A 101 4.97 4.72 16.82
CA ILE A 101 6.32 4.63 16.25
C ILE A 101 7.30 5.59 16.95
N TYR A 102 6.92 6.87 17.06
CA TYR A 102 7.79 7.86 17.70
C TYR A 102 7.89 7.66 19.21
N ARG A 103 6.82 7.17 19.85
CA ARG A 103 6.83 6.84 21.28
C ARG A 103 7.77 5.67 21.57
N LEU A 104 7.67 4.59 20.81
CA LEU A 104 8.54 3.41 20.92
C LEU A 104 9.99 3.77 20.65
N LYS A 105 10.29 4.51 19.58
CA LYS A 105 11.63 5.03 19.33
C LYS A 105 12.22 5.75 20.55
N LYS A 106 11.48 6.72 21.10
CA LYS A 106 11.94 7.47 22.28
C LYS A 106 12.13 6.56 23.50
N ALA A 107 11.26 5.59 23.71
CA ALA A 107 11.34 4.65 24.83
C ALA A 107 12.53 3.68 24.73
N ILE A 108 12.94 3.33 23.52
CA ILE A 108 14.12 2.48 23.26
C ILE A 108 15.39 3.31 23.42
N GLU A 109 15.45 4.48 22.77
CA GLU A 109 16.64 5.36 22.78
C GLU A 109 16.92 5.96 24.16
N SER A 110 15.89 6.22 24.99
CA SER A 110 16.08 6.77 26.34
C SER A 110 16.83 5.84 27.29
N ARG A 111 16.90 4.54 26.98
CA ARG A 111 17.70 3.56 27.73
C ARG A 111 19.18 3.59 27.35
N GLY A 112 19.55 4.28 26.28
CA GLY A 112 20.94 4.54 25.88
C GLY A 112 21.71 3.36 25.27
N LYS A 113 21.07 2.20 25.06
CA LYS A 113 21.75 0.99 24.52
C LYS A 113 21.66 0.84 23.00
N HIS A 114 20.57 1.31 22.39
CA HIS A 114 20.26 1.08 20.97
C HIS A 114 19.69 2.36 20.33
N LEU A 115 20.00 2.58 19.04
CA LEU A 115 19.39 3.65 18.25
C LEU A 115 18.43 3.07 17.21
N CYS A 116 17.31 3.78 16.99
CA CYS A 116 16.22 3.27 16.17
C CYS A 116 16.11 3.98 14.82
N SER A 117 16.10 3.21 13.73
CA SER A 117 15.59 3.66 12.43
C SER A 117 14.07 3.62 12.41
N ILE A 118 13.43 4.45 11.59
CA ILE A 118 11.97 4.52 11.46
C ILE A 118 11.52 4.26 10.02
N VAL A 119 10.51 3.41 9.83
CA VAL A 119 9.84 3.22 8.53
C VAL A 119 8.31 3.18 8.68
N TYR A 120 7.59 4.10 8.02
CA TYR A 120 6.13 4.07 7.91
C TYR A 120 5.66 4.49 6.52
N GLY A 121 4.39 4.21 6.20
CA GLY A 121 3.85 4.31 4.84
C GLY A 121 3.94 5.69 4.18
N SER A 122 3.68 6.78 4.92
CA SER A 122 3.72 8.14 4.36
C SER A 122 5.13 8.72 4.20
N LEU A 123 6.19 8.01 4.58
CA LEU A 123 7.56 8.48 4.35
C LEU A 123 7.90 8.47 2.85
N PRO A 124 8.55 9.54 2.33
CA PRO A 124 9.06 9.57 0.97
C PRO A 124 9.96 8.36 0.66
N PRO A 125 9.94 7.81 -0.57
CA PRO A 125 10.72 6.63 -0.95
C PRO A 125 12.22 6.76 -0.66
N GLU A 126 12.81 7.93 -0.89
CA GLU A 126 14.22 8.22 -0.64
C GLU A 126 14.54 8.16 0.85
N THR A 127 13.63 8.67 1.68
CA THR A 127 13.78 8.64 3.14
C THR A 127 13.65 7.22 3.67
N ARG A 128 12.68 6.44 3.15
CA ARG A 128 12.52 5.02 3.50
C ARG A 128 13.78 4.21 3.15
N THR A 129 14.32 4.40 1.95
CA THR A 129 15.55 3.73 1.50
C THR A 129 16.74 4.11 2.36
N ARG A 130 16.88 5.38 2.73
CA ARG A 130 17.96 5.85 3.62
C ARG A 130 17.86 5.26 5.03
N GLN A 131 16.66 5.18 5.60
CA GLN A 131 16.42 4.56 6.91
C GLN A 131 16.72 3.05 6.87
N ALA A 132 16.26 2.35 5.82
CA ALA A 132 16.56 0.94 5.60
C ALA A 132 18.07 0.67 5.44
N THR A 133 18.77 1.52 4.70
CA THR A 133 20.23 1.40 4.51
C THR A 133 20.97 1.56 5.82
N ARG A 134 20.59 2.56 6.65
CA ARG A 134 21.18 2.76 7.98
C ARG A 134 20.95 1.59 8.93
N PHE A 135 19.78 0.95 8.86
CA PHE A 135 19.48 -0.24 9.65
C PHE A 135 20.25 -1.49 9.17
N ASN A 136 20.44 -1.64 7.87
CA ASN A 136 21.13 -2.80 7.30
C ASN A 136 22.66 -2.75 7.49
N ASP A 137 23.22 -1.56 7.59
CA ASP A 137 24.65 -1.32 7.76
C ASP A 137 25.14 -1.84 9.13
N ALA A 138 26.14 -2.73 9.11
CA ALA A 138 26.70 -3.31 10.34
C ALA A 138 27.53 -2.31 11.16
N SER A 139 28.03 -1.25 10.52
CA SER A 139 28.86 -0.22 11.14
C SER A 139 28.04 0.94 11.72
N SER A 140 26.74 0.94 11.45
CA SER A 140 25.81 1.95 11.93
C SER A 140 25.42 1.70 13.38
N GLU A 141 25.31 2.78 14.16
CA GLU A 141 24.78 2.73 15.53
C GLU A 141 23.26 2.48 15.55
N PHE A 142 22.58 2.58 14.40
CA PHE A 142 21.13 2.36 14.25
C PHE A 142 20.82 0.89 14.00
N ASP A 143 20.81 0.11 15.06
CA ASP A 143 20.74 -1.35 15.02
C ASP A 143 19.34 -1.93 15.29
N VAL A 144 18.35 -1.06 15.55
CA VAL A 144 16.94 -1.43 15.78
C VAL A 144 16.04 -0.68 14.79
N LEU A 145 14.95 -1.33 14.37
CA LEU A 145 13.93 -0.75 13.50
C LEU A 145 12.60 -0.60 14.24
N VAL A 146 11.96 0.55 14.13
CA VAL A 146 10.55 0.75 14.53
C VAL A 146 9.75 1.08 13.29
N ALA A 147 8.76 0.25 12.95
CA ALA A 147 8.09 0.35 11.68
C ALA A 147 6.58 0.10 11.74
N SER A 148 5.87 0.51 10.67
CA SER A 148 4.51 0.05 10.39
C SER A 148 4.50 -1.16 9.46
N ASP A 149 3.31 -1.69 9.19
CA ASP A 149 3.01 -2.67 8.14
C ASP A 149 3.58 -2.32 6.74
N ALA A 150 3.98 -1.07 6.51
CA ALA A 150 4.68 -0.64 5.31
C ALA A 150 5.97 -1.43 5.03
N ILE A 151 6.58 -2.07 6.03
CA ILE A 151 7.72 -2.95 5.79
C ILE A 151 7.33 -4.27 5.14
N GLY A 152 6.05 -4.66 5.13
CA GLY A 152 5.57 -5.92 4.55
C GLY A 152 5.90 -6.07 3.06
N MET A 153 6.15 -4.96 2.36
CA MET A 153 6.48 -4.93 0.93
C MET A 153 7.53 -3.87 0.59
N GLY A 154 8.27 -4.06 -0.50
CA GLY A 154 9.05 -2.99 -1.16
C GLY A 154 10.38 -2.54 -0.53
N LEU A 155 10.83 -3.10 0.60
CA LEU A 155 12.18 -2.85 1.15
C LEU A 155 12.92 -4.14 1.46
N ASN A 156 14.23 -4.17 1.18
CA ASN A 156 15.11 -5.24 1.63
C ASN A 156 15.70 -4.88 2.99
N LEU A 157 15.29 -5.60 4.04
CA LEU A 157 15.65 -5.33 5.43
C LEU A 157 16.27 -6.57 6.06
N ASN A 158 17.41 -6.39 6.75
CA ASN A 158 18.11 -7.44 7.50
C ASN A 158 17.53 -7.54 8.91
N ILE A 159 16.32 -8.06 9.04
CA ILE A 159 15.63 -8.20 10.33
C ILE A 159 15.94 -9.57 10.92
N SER A 160 16.38 -9.63 12.17
CA SER A 160 16.56 -10.88 12.91
C SER A 160 15.24 -11.35 13.50
N ARG A 161 14.57 -10.44 14.23
CA ARG A 161 13.37 -10.74 15.00
C ARG A 161 12.30 -9.67 14.79
N ILE A 162 11.11 -10.11 14.42
CA ILE A 162 9.91 -9.26 14.34
C ILE A 162 9.20 -9.27 15.70
N ILE A 163 8.85 -8.09 16.19
CA ILE A 163 8.17 -7.89 17.47
C ILE A 163 6.91 -7.08 17.23
N PHE A 164 5.75 -7.72 17.33
CA PHE A 164 4.48 -6.99 17.24
C PHE A 164 4.25 -6.19 18.52
N SER A 165 4.13 -4.87 18.43
CA SER A 165 3.78 -4.03 19.58
C SER A 165 2.34 -4.24 20.04
N THR A 166 1.48 -4.62 19.09
CA THR A 166 0.08 -5.00 19.31
C THR A 166 -0.35 -5.89 18.14
N MET A 167 -1.33 -6.77 18.33
CA MET A 167 -1.97 -7.53 17.24
C MET A 167 -3.26 -6.88 16.74
N LYS A 168 -3.49 -5.61 17.06
CA LYS A 168 -4.68 -4.83 16.65
C LYS A 168 -4.33 -3.65 15.77
N LYS A 169 -5.17 -3.37 14.78
CA LYS A 169 -5.01 -2.29 13.81
C LYS A 169 -6.32 -1.56 13.60
N PHE A 170 -6.23 -0.24 13.47
CA PHE A 170 -7.35 0.60 13.06
C PHE A 170 -7.45 0.59 11.53
N ASP A 171 -8.60 0.19 10.99
CA ASP A 171 -8.81 0.08 9.53
C ASP A 171 -9.49 1.30 8.91
N GLY A 172 -9.73 2.35 9.72
CA GLY A 172 -10.48 3.54 9.33
C GLY A 172 -11.85 3.61 10.00
N VAL A 173 -12.40 2.47 10.43
CA VAL A 173 -13.73 2.38 11.06
C VAL A 173 -13.60 1.90 12.49
N GLU A 174 -12.91 0.79 12.71
CA GLU A 174 -12.78 0.19 14.03
C GLU A 174 -11.39 -0.38 14.29
N LEU A 175 -11.12 -0.67 15.57
CA LEU A 175 -9.92 -1.37 15.99
C LEU A 175 -10.18 -2.88 15.90
N ARG A 176 -9.60 -3.54 14.91
CA ARG A 176 -9.74 -4.98 14.67
C ARG A 176 -8.43 -5.73 14.86
N ASP A 177 -8.52 -7.04 15.02
CA ASP A 177 -7.34 -7.91 15.00
C ASP A 177 -6.71 -7.94 13.59
N LEU A 178 -5.40 -8.19 13.54
CA LEU A 178 -4.69 -8.42 12.29
C LEU A 178 -5.19 -9.70 11.60
N THR A 179 -5.30 -9.63 10.28
CA THR A 179 -5.65 -10.80 9.46
C THR A 179 -4.46 -11.75 9.32
N VAL A 180 -4.72 -13.03 9.08
CA VAL A 180 -3.67 -14.05 8.85
C VAL A 180 -2.66 -13.60 7.77
N PRO A 181 -3.08 -13.07 6.59
CA PRO A 181 -2.14 -12.58 5.59
C PRO A 181 -1.29 -11.40 6.09
N GLU A 182 -1.86 -10.44 6.82
CA GLU A 182 -1.11 -9.31 7.39
C GLU A 182 -0.02 -9.79 8.37
N VAL A 183 -0.36 -10.74 9.26
CA VAL A 183 0.60 -11.32 10.22
C VAL A 183 1.71 -12.05 9.49
N LYS A 184 1.38 -12.92 8.54
CA LYS A 184 2.37 -13.70 7.77
C LYS A 184 3.28 -12.82 6.93
N GLN A 185 2.72 -11.79 6.27
CA GLN A 185 3.50 -10.86 5.45
C GLN A 185 4.53 -10.10 6.28
N ILE A 186 4.14 -9.64 7.46
CA ILE A 186 5.05 -8.91 8.37
C ILE A 186 6.06 -9.87 9.01
N ALA A 187 5.61 -10.98 9.60
CA ALA A 187 6.46 -11.96 10.26
C ALA A 187 7.49 -12.58 9.29
N GLY A 188 7.09 -12.80 8.04
CA GLY A 188 7.95 -13.33 6.98
C GLY A 188 9.16 -12.45 6.64
N ARG A 189 9.21 -11.20 7.11
CA ARG A 189 10.36 -10.30 6.93
C ARG A 189 11.56 -10.64 7.83
N ALA A 190 11.37 -11.39 8.91
CA ALA A 190 12.47 -11.84 9.76
C ALA A 190 13.34 -12.89 9.04
N GLY A 191 14.66 -12.85 9.16
CA GLY A 191 15.57 -13.89 8.67
C GLY A 191 15.45 -14.19 7.18
N ARG A 192 15.35 -13.17 6.31
CA ARG A 192 15.31 -13.37 4.85
C ARG A 192 16.58 -14.08 4.36
N TYR A 193 16.44 -14.93 3.34
CA TYR A 193 17.57 -15.61 2.71
C TYR A 193 18.61 -14.61 2.18
N GLY A 194 19.89 -14.87 2.44
CA GLY A 194 20.98 -13.94 2.13
C GLY A 194 21.15 -12.78 3.11
N SER A 195 20.31 -12.68 4.15
CA SER A 195 20.54 -11.74 5.26
C SER A 195 21.57 -12.28 6.24
N LYS A 196 22.04 -11.42 7.15
CA LYS A 196 22.95 -11.79 8.24
C LYS A 196 22.35 -12.81 9.22
N PHE A 197 21.03 -12.98 9.20
CA PHE A 197 20.29 -13.79 10.16
C PHE A 197 19.76 -15.04 9.44
N PRO A 198 20.36 -16.22 9.67
CA PRO A 198 19.96 -17.45 8.98
C PRO A 198 18.61 -17.99 9.46
N VAL A 199 18.18 -17.60 10.67
CA VAL A 199 16.89 -17.95 11.27
C VAL A 199 16.16 -16.65 11.58
N GLY A 200 14.89 -16.57 11.21
CA GLY A 200 14.03 -15.46 11.57
C GLY A 200 13.23 -15.80 12.83
N GLU A 201 13.12 -14.86 13.77
CA GLU A 201 12.29 -15.01 14.96
C GLU A 201 11.08 -14.07 14.90
N VAL A 202 9.98 -14.46 15.55
CA VAL A 202 8.80 -13.60 15.69
C VAL A 202 8.18 -13.72 17.07
N THR A 203 7.83 -12.60 17.68
CA THR A 203 7.18 -12.53 19.00
C THR A 203 6.31 -11.28 19.12
N CYS A 204 5.66 -11.11 20.27
CA CYS A 204 4.90 -9.92 20.64
C CYS A 204 5.57 -9.17 21.79
N LEU A 205 5.22 -7.90 21.97
CA LEU A 205 5.65 -7.10 23.12
C LEU A 205 5.02 -7.64 24.42
N ASP A 206 3.71 -7.91 24.36
CA ASP A 206 2.90 -8.39 25.47
C ASP A 206 2.50 -9.87 25.32
N SER A 207 2.35 -10.57 26.44
CA SER A 207 2.00 -12.00 26.45
C SER A 207 0.58 -12.29 25.96
N GLU A 208 -0.33 -11.32 26.08
CA GLU A 208 -1.75 -11.46 25.71
C GLU A 208 -1.93 -11.67 24.20
N ASP A 209 -0.99 -11.15 23.40
CA ASP A 209 -1.02 -11.20 21.93
C ASP A 209 -0.39 -12.47 21.34
N LEU A 210 0.39 -13.23 22.13
CA LEU A 210 1.09 -14.43 21.66
C LEU A 210 0.16 -15.52 21.11
N PRO A 211 -0.98 -15.85 21.76
CA PRO A 211 -1.88 -16.88 21.24
C PRO A 211 -2.41 -16.56 19.84
N LEU A 212 -2.75 -15.29 19.59
CA LEU A 212 -3.24 -14.84 18.29
C LEU A 212 -2.14 -14.90 17.22
N LEU A 213 -0.91 -14.51 17.56
CA LEU A 213 0.26 -14.64 16.67
C LEU A 213 0.49 -16.10 16.28
N HIS A 214 0.56 -17.01 17.26
CA HIS A 214 0.83 -18.44 17.00
C HIS A 214 -0.27 -19.07 16.16
N LYS A 215 -1.53 -18.79 16.48
CA LYS A 215 -2.68 -19.23 15.70
C LYS A 215 -2.57 -18.76 14.24
N SER A 216 -2.31 -17.47 14.03
CA SER A 216 -2.26 -16.87 12.69
C SER A 216 -1.12 -17.43 11.83
N LEU A 217 0.01 -17.80 12.43
CA LEU A 217 1.14 -18.40 11.69
C LEU A 217 0.87 -19.84 11.26
N LEU A 218 0.05 -20.59 12.02
CA LEU A 218 -0.30 -21.98 11.73
C LEU A 218 -1.49 -22.10 10.75
N GLU A 219 -2.44 -21.17 10.78
CA GLU A 219 -3.62 -21.20 9.93
C GLU A 219 -3.27 -20.89 8.46
N PRO A 220 -3.90 -21.56 7.47
CA PRO A 220 -3.75 -21.17 6.06
C PRO A 220 -4.36 -19.78 5.81
N SER A 221 -3.83 -19.06 4.81
CA SER A 221 -4.44 -17.80 4.39
C SER A 221 -5.85 -18.06 3.84
N PRO A 222 -6.84 -17.20 4.15
CA PRO A 222 -8.19 -17.37 3.62
C PRO A 222 -8.17 -17.21 2.10
N MET A 223 -8.89 -18.09 1.40
CA MET A 223 -8.99 -18.07 -0.07
C MET A 223 -9.58 -16.75 -0.54
N LEU A 224 -9.10 -16.24 -1.67
CA LEU A 224 -9.71 -15.09 -2.32
C LEU A 224 -10.98 -15.53 -3.05
N GLU A 225 -12.08 -14.81 -2.81
CA GLU A 225 -13.38 -15.12 -3.40
C GLU A 225 -13.67 -14.31 -4.65
N SER A 226 -13.17 -13.06 -4.72
CA SER A 226 -13.45 -12.17 -5.85
C SER A 226 -12.33 -11.16 -6.12
N ALA A 227 -12.30 -10.65 -7.34
CA ALA A 227 -11.30 -9.71 -7.85
C ALA A 227 -11.89 -8.31 -8.07
N GLY A 228 -11.13 -7.27 -7.73
CA GLY A 228 -11.59 -5.89 -7.86
C GLY A 228 -11.69 -5.46 -9.31
N LEU A 229 -12.69 -4.64 -9.64
CA LEU A 229 -12.87 -3.98 -10.93
C LEU A 229 -13.13 -2.48 -10.74
N PHE A 230 -12.76 -1.71 -11.74
CA PHE A 230 -13.06 -0.29 -11.83
C PHE A 230 -13.27 0.08 -13.31
N PRO A 231 -14.28 0.90 -13.65
CA PRO A 231 -14.56 1.23 -15.05
C PRO A 231 -13.40 2.02 -15.67
N ASN A 232 -12.93 1.57 -16.83
CA ASN A 232 -11.95 2.30 -17.61
C ASN A 232 -12.58 3.54 -18.28
N PHE A 233 -11.73 4.42 -18.83
CA PHE A 233 -12.21 5.64 -19.47
C PHE A 233 -13.16 5.35 -20.63
N ASP A 234 -12.88 4.33 -21.46
CA ASP A 234 -13.70 4.02 -22.64
C ASP A 234 -15.14 3.64 -22.27
N LEU A 235 -15.31 2.84 -21.20
CA LEU A 235 -16.64 2.49 -20.69
C LEU A 235 -17.38 3.74 -20.19
N ILE A 236 -16.70 4.60 -19.43
CA ILE A 236 -17.27 5.86 -18.94
C ILE A 236 -17.63 6.81 -20.08
N TYR A 237 -16.77 6.93 -21.09
CA TYR A 237 -17.00 7.73 -22.29
C TYR A 237 -18.21 7.23 -23.08
N MET A 238 -18.33 5.91 -23.27
CA MET A 238 -19.50 5.33 -23.94
C MET A 238 -20.78 5.55 -23.11
N TYR A 239 -20.69 5.42 -21.79
CA TYR A 239 -21.83 5.61 -20.89
C TYR A 239 -22.29 7.07 -20.82
N SER A 240 -21.36 8.02 -20.85
CA SER A 240 -21.66 9.45 -20.84
C SER A 240 -22.44 9.89 -22.08
N ARG A 241 -22.25 9.21 -23.22
CA ARG A 241 -23.03 9.48 -24.45
C ARG A 241 -24.51 9.15 -24.31
N LEU A 242 -24.87 8.23 -23.40
CA LEU A 242 -26.25 7.91 -23.07
C LEU A 242 -26.86 8.88 -22.05
N HIS A 243 -26.01 9.64 -21.34
CA HIS A 243 -26.38 10.57 -20.27
C HIS A 243 -25.69 11.93 -20.45
N PRO A 244 -26.00 12.67 -21.54
CA PRO A 244 -25.25 13.86 -21.93
C PRO A 244 -25.32 15.01 -20.92
N ASP A 245 -26.39 15.08 -20.13
CA ASP A 245 -26.62 16.13 -19.13
C ASP A 245 -26.08 15.76 -17.73
N SER A 246 -25.55 14.54 -17.56
CA SER A 246 -25.02 14.07 -16.28
C SER A 246 -23.58 14.51 -16.08
N SER A 247 -23.25 14.88 -14.84
CA SER A 247 -21.88 15.16 -14.43
C SER A 247 -21.05 13.85 -14.37
N LEU A 248 -19.71 13.93 -14.29
CA LEU A 248 -18.88 12.73 -14.18
C LEU A 248 -19.22 11.96 -12.90
N TYR A 249 -19.47 12.65 -11.79
CA TYR A 249 -19.98 12.05 -10.55
C TYR A 249 -21.24 11.22 -10.83
N GLY A 250 -22.26 11.83 -11.45
CA GLY A 250 -23.53 11.15 -11.71
C GLY A 250 -23.38 9.96 -12.66
N ILE A 251 -22.49 10.08 -13.65
CA ILE A 251 -22.15 8.97 -14.56
C ILE A 251 -21.50 7.81 -13.80
N LEU A 252 -20.53 8.09 -12.93
CA LEU A 252 -19.82 7.08 -12.15
C LEU A 252 -20.76 6.40 -11.14
N GLU A 253 -21.50 7.20 -10.36
CA GLU A 253 -22.48 6.71 -9.38
C GLU A 253 -23.50 5.79 -10.06
N HIS A 254 -24.15 6.27 -11.12
CA HIS A 254 -25.16 5.49 -11.83
C HIS A 254 -24.56 4.24 -12.51
N PHE A 255 -23.34 4.30 -13.03
CA PHE A 255 -22.66 3.13 -13.58
C PHE A 255 -22.42 2.07 -12.50
N LEU A 256 -21.88 2.47 -11.34
CA LEU A 256 -21.56 1.56 -10.25
C LEU A 256 -22.80 0.90 -9.62
N GLU A 257 -23.93 1.62 -9.58
CA GLU A 257 -25.20 1.09 -9.08
C GLU A 257 -25.88 0.10 -10.03
N ASN A 258 -25.75 0.31 -11.35
CA ASN A 258 -26.50 -0.45 -12.36
C ASN A 258 -25.69 -1.54 -13.07
N ALA A 259 -24.36 -1.47 -13.00
CA ALA A 259 -23.50 -2.44 -13.67
C ALA A 259 -23.62 -3.83 -13.02
N LYS A 260 -23.76 -4.86 -13.87
CA LYS A 260 -23.83 -6.25 -13.44
C LYS A 260 -22.44 -6.89 -13.53
N LEU A 261 -22.00 -7.48 -12.43
CA LEU A 261 -20.75 -8.23 -12.35
C LEU A 261 -21.05 -9.73 -12.26
N SER A 262 -20.11 -10.56 -12.72
CA SER A 262 -20.13 -11.98 -12.40
C SER A 262 -19.63 -12.21 -10.98
N GLU A 263 -19.93 -13.38 -10.41
CA GLU A 263 -19.69 -13.70 -8.99
C GLU A 263 -18.22 -13.57 -8.57
N ASN A 264 -17.28 -13.71 -9.52
CA ASN A 264 -15.85 -13.64 -9.27
C ASN A 264 -15.32 -12.21 -9.15
N TYR A 265 -16.16 -11.17 -9.25
CA TYR A 265 -15.72 -9.78 -9.24
C TYR A 265 -16.54 -8.88 -8.33
N PHE A 266 -15.90 -7.82 -7.86
CA PHE A 266 -16.54 -6.75 -7.10
C PHE A 266 -16.05 -5.38 -7.57
N PHE A 267 -16.84 -4.32 -7.36
CA PHE A 267 -16.35 -2.96 -7.61
C PHE A 267 -15.41 -2.52 -6.50
N ALA A 268 -14.24 -2.00 -6.89
CA ALA A 268 -13.34 -1.37 -5.95
C ALA A 268 -14.06 -0.23 -5.19
N ASN A 269 -13.68 0.03 -3.95
CA ASN A 269 -14.19 1.17 -3.20
C ASN A 269 -13.79 2.47 -3.90
N CYS A 270 -14.80 3.19 -4.40
CA CYS A 270 -14.67 4.40 -5.20
C CYS A 270 -14.94 5.68 -4.39
N GLU A 271 -15.09 5.62 -3.07
CA GLU A 271 -15.50 6.77 -2.25
C GLU A 271 -14.60 8.00 -2.47
N GLU A 272 -13.28 7.83 -2.44
CA GLU A 272 -12.33 8.92 -2.70
C GLU A 272 -12.43 9.43 -4.14
N VAL A 273 -12.64 8.54 -5.11
CA VAL A 273 -12.81 8.92 -6.53
C VAL A 273 -14.06 9.79 -6.71
N LEU A 274 -15.17 9.43 -6.04
CA LEU A 274 -16.43 10.19 -6.07
C LEU A 274 -16.30 11.54 -5.35
N LYS A 275 -15.56 11.60 -4.23
CA LYS A 275 -15.22 12.87 -3.56
C LYS A 275 -14.45 13.80 -4.49
N VAL A 276 -13.46 13.28 -5.23
CA VAL A 276 -12.72 14.05 -6.24
C VAL A 276 -13.64 14.50 -7.37
N ALA A 277 -14.48 13.60 -7.91
CA ALA A 277 -15.40 13.91 -9.01
C ALA A 277 -16.32 15.10 -8.67
N THR A 278 -16.83 15.16 -7.44
CA THR A 278 -17.65 16.28 -6.94
C THR A 278 -16.96 17.64 -7.08
N VAL A 279 -15.66 17.71 -6.78
CA VAL A 279 -14.87 18.96 -6.87
C VAL A 279 -14.55 19.29 -8.33
N ILE A 280 -14.11 18.29 -9.08
CA ILE A 280 -13.64 18.44 -10.46
C ILE A 280 -14.79 18.75 -11.44
N ASP A 281 -16.01 18.31 -11.13
CA ASP A 281 -17.16 18.57 -11.98
C ASP A 281 -17.53 20.05 -12.10
N GLN A 282 -17.17 20.87 -11.10
CA GLN A 282 -17.37 22.32 -11.10
C GLN A 282 -16.43 23.06 -12.05
N LEU A 283 -15.40 22.38 -12.56
CA LEU A 283 -14.37 22.97 -13.42
C LEU A 283 -14.67 22.72 -14.91
N PRO A 284 -14.33 23.67 -15.80
CA PRO A 284 -14.56 23.58 -17.24
C PRO A 284 -13.53 22.66 -17.92
N LEU A 285 -13.48 21.40 -17.50
CA LEU A 285 -12.57 20.37 -18.00
C LEU A 285 -13.29 19.39 -18.94
N ARG A 286 -12.56 18.83 -19.90
CA ARG A 286 -13.07 17.76 -20.77
C ARG A 286 -13.24 16.47 -19.96
N LEU A 287 -14.14 15.59 -20.40
CA LEU A 287 -14.43 14.34 -19.69
C LEU A 287 -13.17 13.49 -19.41
N HIS A 288 -12.27 13.40 -20.39
CA HIS A 288 -10.99 12.70 -20.22
C HIS A 288 -10.12 13.29 -19.12
N GLU A 289 -10.00 14.62 -19.08
CA GLU A 289 -9.22 15.34 -18.07
C GLU A 289 -9.86 15.16 -16.69
N LYS A 290 -11.19 15.29 -16.60
CA LYS A 290 -11.93 15.03 -15.37
C LYS A 290 -11.67 13.62 -14.84
N TYR A 291 -11.75 12.61 -15.72
CA TYR A 291 -11.48 11.21 -15.36
C TYR A 291 -10.06 11.02 -14.83
N LEU A 292 -9.04 11.60 -15.49
CA LEU A 292 -7.64 11.55 -15.04
C LEU A 292 -7.46 12.16 -13.64
N PHE A 293 -8.06 13.31 -13.36
CA PHE A 293 -8.05 13.88 -12.01
C PHE A 293 -8.75 12.97 -10.98
N CYS A 294 -9.87 12.32 -11.34
CA CYS A 294 -10.59 11.43 -10.44
C CYS A 294 -9.82 10.15 -10.06
N ILE A 295 -9.06 9.59 -11.00
CA ILE A 295 -8.23 8.40 -10.72
C ILE A 295 -6.88 8.74 -10.08
N SER A 296 -6.57 10.04 -9.88
CA SER A 296 -5.34 10.46 -9.22
C SER A 296 -5.40 10.14 -7.73
N PRO A 297 -4.36 9.55 -7.15
CA PRO A 297 -4.36 9.12 -5.75
C PRO A 297 -4.26 10.34 -4.82
N VAL A 298 -5.40 10.79 -4.29
CA VAL A 298 -5.49 11.90 -3.33
C VAL A 298 -6.25 11.44 -2.09
N ASP A 299 -5.78 11.87 -0.91
CA ASP A 299 -6.55 11.74 0.32
C ASP A 299 -7.38 13.02 0.50
N MET A 300 -8.67 12.94 0.24
CA MET A 300 -9.56 14.10 0.31
C MET A 300 -9.86 14.54 1.74
N ASN A 301 -9.45 13.76 2.75
CA ASN A 301 -9.56 14.12 4.17
C ASN A 301 -8.34 14.92 4.67
N ASP A 302 -7.29 15.05 3.87
CA ASP A 302 -6.14 15.90 4.15
C ASP A 302 -6.31 17.27 3.44
N ASP A 303 -6.53 18.32 4.23
CA ASP A 303 -6.83 19.67 3.72
C ASP A 303 -5.81 20.18 2.71
N ILE A 304 -4.52 19.94 2.97
CA ILE A 304 -3.42 20.35 2.08
C ILE A 304 -3.50 19.60 0.74
N SER A 305 -3.72 18.29 0.78
CA SER A 305 -3.84 17.47 -0.43
C SER A 305 -5.07 17.85 -1.25
N SER A 306 -6.22 18.05 -0.60
CA SER A 306 -7.48 18.46 -1.24
C SER A 306 -7.39 19.85 -1.87
N GLN A 307 -6.82 20.84 -1.15
CA GLN A 307 -6.57 22.17 -1.70
C GLN A 307 -5.56 22.13 -2.85
N GLY A 308 -4.49 21.33 -2.70
CA GLY A 308 -3.49 21.10 -3.74
C GLY A 308 -4.12 20.60 -5.04
N LEU A 309 -4.94 19.54 -4.96
CA LEU A 309 -5.66 18.99 -6.11
C LEU A 309 -6.57 20.04 -6.77
N THR A 310 -7.35 20.75 -5.96
CA THR A 310 -8.27 21.79 -6.45
C THR A 310 -7.52 22.91 -7.17
N GLN A 311 -6.38 23.34 -6.64
CA GLN A 311 -5.54 24.35 -7.25
C GLN A 311 -4.90 23.85 -8.55
N PHE A 312 -4.40 22.60 -8.57
CA PHE A 312 -3.87 21.95 -9.78
C PHE A 312 -4.93 21.93 -10.89
N ALA A 313 -6.12 21.40 -10.60
CA ALA A 313 -7.20 21.29 -11.57
C ALA A 313 -7.69 22.67 -12.05
N THR A 314 -7.79 23.65 -11.14
CA THR A 314 -8.18 25.03 -11.48
C THR A 314 -7.15 25.69 -12.40
N ASN A 315 -5.85 25.56 -12.10
CA ASN A 315 -4.79 26.10 -12.94
C ASN A 315 -4.76 25.43 -14.31
N TYR A 316 -4.89 24.10 -14.34
CA TYR A 316 -4.94 23.31 -15.57
C TYR A 316 -6.14 23.71 -16.44
N SER A 317 -7.34 23.84 -15.86
CA SER A 317 -8.53 24.27 -16.62
C SER A 317 -8.41 25.65 -17.28
N LYS A 318 -7.58 26.55 -16.73
CA LYS A 318 -7.37 27.90 -17.26
C LYS A 318 -6.26 27.97 -18.30
N LYS A 319 -5.17 27.23 -18.09
CA LYS A 319 -3.92 27.39 -18.86
C LYS A 319 -3.54 26.16 -19.69
N GLY A 320 -4.16 25.01 -19.44
CA GLY A 320 -3.77 23.70 -19.98
C GLY A 320 -2.44 23.16 -19.43
N ILE A 321 -1.74 23.93 -18.59
CA ILE A 321 -0.48 23.58 -17.95
C ILE A 321 -0.48 24.09 -16.51
N VAL A 322 0.22 23.40 -15.63
CA VAL A 322 0.39 23.81 -14.24
C VAL A 322 1.87 24.08 -13.98
N GLN A 323 2.21 25.31 -13.60
CA GLN A 323 3.58 25.62 -13.16
C GLN A 323 3.67 25.38 -11.66
N LEU A 324 4.55 24.47 -11.23
CA LEU A 324 4.74 24.17 -9.80
C LEU A 324 5.04 25.40 -8.94
N ARG A 325 5.71 26.42 -9.51
CA ARG A 325 5.98 27.69 -8.82
C ARG A 325 4.74 28.48 -8.43
N GLU A 326 3.61 28.23 -9.09
CA GLU A 326 2.32 28.84 -8.77
C GLU A 326 1.59 28.13 -7.62
N ILE A 327 2.02 26.90 -7.29
CA ILE A 327 1.44 26.06 -6.24
C ILE A 327 2.35 26.04 -5.01
N PHE A 328 3.66 25.96 -5.23
CA PHE A 328 4.68 25.97 -4.20
C PHE A 328 5.50 27.26 -4.28
N THR A 329 5.36 28.12 -3.27
CA THR A 329 6.21 29.30 -3.15
C THR A 329 7.64 28.87 -2.75
N PRO A 330 8.67 29.12 -3.57
CA PRO A 330 10.03 28.74 -3.23
C PRO A 330 10.52 29.42 -1.94
N GLY A 331 11.16 28.67 -1.04
CA GLY A 331 11.75 29.20 0.19
C GLY A 331 10.83 29.23 1.43
N THR A 332 9.58 28.76 1.33
CA THR A 332 8.67 28.64 2.49
C THR A 332 8.90 27.39 3.32
N LEU A 333 9.58 26.37 2.76
CA LEU A 333 9.81 25.11 3.44
C LEU A 333 10.94 25.24 4.47
N GLN A 334 10.60 25.02 5.73
CA GLN A 334 11.56 24.97 6.83
C GLN A 334 11.77 23.54 7.33
N VAL A 335 12.92 23.29 7.96
CA VAL A 335 13.16 22.01 8.64
C VAL A 335 12.12 21.83 9.75
N PRO A 336 11.32 20.76 9.74
CA PRO A 336 10.23 20.59 10.68
C PRO A 336 10.80 20.38 12.09
N LYS A 337 10.32 21.20 13.04
CA LYS A 337 10.68 21.10 14.48
C LYS A 337 9.65 20.35 15.31
N THR A 338 8.45 20.11 14.75
CA THR A 338 7.33 19.45 15.42
C THR A 338 6.77 18.33 14.53
N GLN A 339 6.02 17.40 15.13
CA GLN A 339 5.35 16.33 14.38
C GLN A 339 4.29 16.88 13.41
N ALA A 340 3.61 17.97 13.79
CA ALA A 340 2.64 18.64 12.93
C ALA A 340 3.31 19.22 11.68
N ALA A 341 4.42 19.95 11.84
CA ALA A 341 5.19 20.48 10.71
C ALA A 341 5.74 19.38 9.79
N LEU A 342 6.12 18.22 10.34
CA LEU A 342 6.53 17.07 9.54
C LEU A 342 5.36 16.47 8.75
N ARG A 343 4.17 16.40 9.35
CA ARG A 343 2.95 15.95 8.65
C ARG A 343 2.60 16.90 7.50
N GLU A 344 2.66 18.21 7.72
CA GLU A 344 2.45 19.21 6.66
C GLU A 344 3.45 19.03 5.50
N LEU A 345 4.74 18.82 5.80
CA LEU A 345 5.75 18.57 4.78
C LEU A 345 5.49 17.27 3.99
N GLU A 346 5.02 16.22 4.65
CA GLU A 346 4.59 14.97 3.99
C GLU A 346 3.39 15.21 3.07
N SER A 347 2.39 15.98 3.50
CA SER A 347 1.24 16.35 2.66
C SER A 347 1.65 17.20 1.45
N ILE A 348 2.54 18.18 1.65
CA ILE A 348 3.13 18.98 0.57
C ILE A 348 3.88 18.08 -0.44
N HIS A 349 4.64 17.10 0.05
CA HIS A 349 5.33 16.14 -0.81
C HIS A 349 4.33 15.33 -1.66
N LYS A 350 3.19 14.89 -1.08
CA LYS A 350 2.13 14.21 -1.85
C LYS A 350 1.57 15.10 -2.96
N VAL A 351 1.31 16.38 -2.68
CA VAL A 351 0.85 17.33 -3.71
C VAL A 351 1.90 17.50 -4.81
N GLY A 352 3.19 17.51 -4.45
CA GLY A 352 4.28 17.56 -5.42
C GLY A 352 4.33 16.34 -6.35
N LEU A 353 3.82 15.19 -5.93
CA LEU A 353 3.75 14.00 -6.78
C LEU A 353 2.68 14.10 -7.89
N PHE A 354 1.72 15.04 -7.79
CA PHE A 354 0.74 15.27 -8.86
C PHE A 354 1.39 15.78 -10.15
N ASP A 355 2.55 16.42 -10.07
CA ASP A 355 3.33 16.88 -11.23
C ASP A 355 3.74 15.75 -12.18
N PHE A 356 3.82 14.51 -11.68
CA PHE A 356 4.16 13.37 -12.52
C PHE A 356 2.96 12.75 -13.22
N LEU A 357 1.73 13.23 -12.94
CA LEU A 357 0.49 12.70 -13.51
C LEU A 357 -0.08 13.58 -14.63
N PHE A 358 0.29 14.86 -14.67
CA PHE A 358 -0.24 15.89 -15.58
C PHE A 358 0.90 16.75 -16.13
#